data_AF-A0A674F511-F1
#
_entry.id   AF-A0A674F511-F1
#
_cell.length_a   1.000
_cell.length_b   1.000
_cell.length_c   1.000
_cell.angle_alpha   90.00
_cell.angle_beta   90.00
_cell.angle_gamma   90.00
#
_symmetry.space_group_name_H-M   'P 1'
#
loop_
_entity.id
_entity.type
_entity.pdbx_description
1 polymer ?
#
loop_
_entity_poly.entity_id
_entity_poly.type
_entity_poly.pdbx_seq_one_letter_code
_entity_poly.pdbx_strand_id
1 'polypeptide(L)' 'MNRPAPVEITYKNMRFLITHNPTNATLNKFIEELKKYGVTTVVRVCEATYDSTLVGKEGIQVLVSFNITYLPMCFFVLYS' A
#
# COMPACT_ATOMS: atom_id res chain seq x y z
N MET A 1 -3.10 -2.64 -20.29
CA MET A 1 -1.80 -2.07 -19.88
C MET A 1 -1.23 -2.97 -18.78
N ASN A 2 0.01 -3.46 -18.97
CA ASN A 2 0.71 -4.33 -18.02
C ASN A 2 0.93 -3.57 -16.71
N ARG A 3 0.08 -3.81 -15.72
CA ARG A 3 0.34 -3.35 -14.35
C ARG A 3 1.50 -4.22 -13.83
N PRO A 4 2.64 -3.65 -13.44
CA PRO A 4 3.71 -4.42 -12.82
C PRO A 4 3.16 -5.24 -11.66
N ALA A 5 3.60 -6.49 -11.56
CA ALA A 5 3.20 -7.36 -10.46
C ALA A 5 3.60 -6.70 -9.12
N PRO A 6 2.78 -6.86 -8.07
CA PRO A 6 3.16 -6.39 -6.74
C PRO A 6 4.48 -7.07 -6.34
N VAL A 7 5.43 -6.27 -5.85
CA VAL A 7 6.76 -6.76 -5.49
C VAL A 7 6.82 -6.98 -3.99
N GLU A 8 7.01 -8.21 -3.58
CA GLU A 8 7.25 -8.56 -2.17
C GLU A 8 8.76 -8.47 -1.87
N ILE A 9 9.11 -7.69 -0.85
CA ILE A 9 10.46 -7.61 -0.30
C ILE A 9 10.41 -8.14 1.12
N THR A 10 11.17 -9.19 1.39
CA THR A 10 11.35 -9.72 2.74
C THR A 10 12.74 -9.33 3.24
N TYR A 11 12.78 -8.70 4.41
CA TYR A 11 14.03 -8.34 5.07
C TYR A 11 13.97 -8.73 6.55
N LYS A 12 14.78 -9.73 6.92
CA LYS A 12 14.75 -10.35 8.25
C LYS A 12 13.33 -10.82 8.61
N ASN A 13 12.78 -10.34 9.72
CA ASN A 13 11.42 -10.64 10.20
C ASN A 13 10.39 -9.57 9.76
N MET A 14 10.70 -8.78 8.72
CA MET A 14 9.80 -7.77 8.17
C MET A 14 9.49 -8.10 6.72
N ARG A 15 8.25 -7.86 6.31
CA ARG A 15 7.84 -8.05 4.93
C ARG A 15 7.16 -6.78 4.43
N PHE A 16 7.55 -6.41 3.21
CA PHE A 16 7.09 -5.21 2.55
C PHE A 16 6.48 -5.62 1.22
N LEU A 17 5.33 -5.04 0.90
CA LEU A 17 4.67 -5.19 -0.38
C LEU A 17 4.72 -3.84 -1.09
N ILE A 18 5.41 -3.78 -2.22
CA ILE A 18 5.51 -2.59 -3.05
C ILE A 18 4.45 -2.68 -4.14
N THR A 19 3.58 -1.69 -4.16
CA THR A 19 2.48 -1.61 -5.13
C THR A 19 2.36 -0.20 -5.69
N HIS A 20 1.63 -0.07 -6.80
CA HIS A 20 1.27 1.23 -7.36
C HIS A 20 0.08 1.84 -6.63
N ASN A 21 0.05 3.17 -6.59
CA ASN A 21 -1.08 3.95 -6.08
C ASN A 21 -2.40 3.46 -6.70
N PRO A 22 -3.38 3.00 -5.90
CA PRO A 22 -4.68 2.62 -6.42
C PRO A 22 -5.49 3.86 -6.81
N THR A 23 -6.36 3.67 -7.80
CA THR A 23 -7.46 4.60 -8.11
C THR A 23 -8.72 4.16 -7.39
N ASN A 24 -9.69 5.06 -7.20
CA ASN A 24 -10.98 4.71 -6.56
C ASN A 24 -11.65 3.47 -7.21
N ALA A 25 -11.51 3.29 -8.52
CA ALA A 25 -12.03 2.12 -9.25
C ALA A 25 -11.30 0.80 -8.92
N THR A 26 -10.03 0.86 -8.52
CA THR A 26 -9.20 -0.32 -8.21
C THR A 26 -8.94 -0.51 -6.71
N LEU A 27 -9.51 0.35 -5.87
CA LEU A 27 -9.33 0.32 -4.42
C LEU A 27 -9.87 -0.98 -3.79
N ASN A 28 -11.02 -1.46 -4.24
CA ASN A 28 -11.60 -2.71 -3.70
C ASN A 28 -10.68 -3.91 -3.95
N LYS A 29 -10.15 -4.04 -5.18
CA LYS A 29 -9.16 -5.08 -5.51
C LYS A 29 -7.87 -4.94 -4.68
N PHE A 30 -7.44 -3.69 -4.47
CA PHE A 30 -6.28 -3.40 -3.64
C PHE A 30 -6.50 -3.89 -2.20
N ILE A 31 -7.65 -3.59 -1.60
CA ILE A 31 -8.02 -4.05 -0.26
C ILE A 31 -8.05 -5.59 -0.18
N GLU A 32 -8.60 -6.27 -1.19
CA GLU A 32 -8.59 -7.74 -1.25
C GLU A 32 -7.16 -8.29 -1.28
N GLU A 33 -6.25 -7.69 -2.06
CA GLU A 33 -4.84 -8.07 -2.07
C GLU A 33 -4.20 -7.83 -0.71
N LEU A 34 -4.43 -6.67 -0.10
CA LEU A 34 -3.91 -6.36 1.24
C LEU A 34 -4.35 -7.41 2.27
N LYS A 35 -5.63 -7.81 2.24
CA LYS A 35 -6.17 -8.87 3.11
C LYS A 35 -5.53 -10.23 2.81
N LYS A 36 -5.36 -10.57 1.52
CA LYS A 36 -4.70 -11.82 1.09
C LYS A 36 -3.26 -11.92 1.60
N TYR A 37 -2.54 -10.80 1.61
CA TYR A 37 -1.17 -10.72 2.12
C TYR A 37 -1.07 -10.53 3.64
N GLY A 38 -2.20 -10.30 4.34
CA GLY A 38 -2.21 -10.07 5.79
C GLY A 38 -1.64 -8.71 6.19
N VAL A 39 -1.79 -7.70 5.33
CA VAL A 39 -1.29 -6.36 5.58
C VAL A 39 -2.10 -5.68 6.67
N THR A 40 -1.39 -5.12 7.65
CA THR A 40 -1.98 -4.32 8.73
C THR A 40 -1.75 -2.83 8.53
N THR A 41 -0.68 -2.43 7.83
CA THR A 41 -0.26 -1.03 7.73
C THR A 41 0.15 -0.66 6.30
N VAL A 42 -0.41 0.43 5.79
CA VAL A 42 -0.10 0.99 4.46
C VAL A 42 0.54 2.36 4.64
N VAL A 43 1.73 2.57 4.06
CA VAL A 43 2.44 3.85 4.05
C VAL A 43 2.34 4.48 2.67
N ARG A 44 1.70 5.64 2.61
CA ARG A 44 1.56 6.48 1.42
C ARG A 44 2.62 7.56 1.44
N VAL A 45 3.35 7.70 0.34
CA VAL A 45 4.35 8.76 0.15
C VAL A 45 3.86 9.88 -0.78
N CYS A 46 2.75 9.64 -1.49
CA CYS A 46 2.13 10.60 -2.42
C CYS A 46 0.79 11.12 -1.90
N GLU A 47 0.29 12.13 -2.61
CA GLU A 47 -1.02 12.74 -2.39
C GLU A 47 -2.16 11.70 -2.45
N ALA A 48 -3.14 11.87 -1.57
CA ALA A 48 -4.23 10.93 -1.39
C ALA A 48 -5.25 11.04 -2.54
N THR A 49 -5.13 10.20 -3.55
CA THR A 49 -6.13 10.13 -4.64
C THR A 49 -7.36 9.26 -4.30
N TYR A 50 -7.34 8.61 -3.14
CA TYR A 50 -8.39 7.71 -2.67
C TYR A 50 -8.71 7.94 -1.20
N ASP A 51 -9.94 7.60 -0.84
CA ASP A 51 -10.46 7.77 0.50
C ASP A 51 -9.92 6.69 1.44
N SER A 52 -9.16 7.12 2.46
CA SER A 52 -8.58 6.21 3.46
C SER A 52 -9.61 5.66 4.45
N THR A 53 -10.84 6.18 4.49
CA THR A 53 -11.88 5.63 5.38
C THR A 53 -12.28 4.21 5.00
N LEU A 54 -12.25 3.88 3.70
CA LEU A 54 -12.54 2.52 3.23
C LEU A 54 -11.47 1.52 3.67
N VAL A 55 -10.20 1.92 3.60
CA VAL A 55 -9.07 1.11 4.03
C VAL A 55 -9.05 0.98 5.56
N GLY A 56 -9.36 2.07 6.27
CA GLY A 56 -9.47 2.06 7.73
C GLY A 56 -10.63 1.21 8.26
N LYS A 57 -11.77 1.18 7.56
CA LYS A 57 -12.91 0.30 7.90
C LYS A 57 -12.54 -1.18 7.84
N GLU A 58 -11.59 -1.54 6.98
CA GLU A 58 -11.11 -2.90 6.80
C GLU A 58 -10.03 -3.27 7.84
N GLY A 59 -9.73 -2.38 8.78
CA GLY A 59 -8.74 -2.59 9.85
C GLY A 59 -7.30 -2.29 9.43
N ILE A 60 -7.10 -1.65 8.27
CA ILE A 60 -5.77 -1.36 7.73
C ILE A 60 -5.43 0.10 8.03
N GLN A 61 -4.33 0.32 8.74
CA GLN A 61 -3.87 1.67 9.09
C GLN A 61 -3.18 2.33 7.91
N VAL A 62 -3.57 3.55 7.57
CA VAL A 62 -2.97 4.32 6.47
C VAL A 62 -2.13 5.46 7.04
N LEU A 63 -0.81 5.34 6.93
CA LEU A 63 0.17 6.35 7.33
C LEU A 63 0.54 7.20 6.11
N VAL A 64 0.57 8.52 6.27
CA VAL A 64 1.06 9.44 5.22
C VAL A 64 2.41 9.96 5.66
N SER A 65 3.48 9.61 4.93
CA SER A 65 4.83 10.10 5.21
C SER A 65 5.27 11.03 4.09
N PHE A 66 5.25 12.34 4.38
CA PHE A 66 5.57 13.41 3.43
C PHE A 66 7.10 13.65 3.25
N ASN A 67 7.95 12.87 3.93
CA ASN A 67 9.37 13.16 4.08
C ASN A 67 10.29 12.00 3.64
N ILE A 68 9.99 11.36 2.51
CA ILE A 68 10.93 10.42 1.87
C ILE A 68 11.34 11.01 0.52
N THR A 69 12.35 11.87 0.54
CA THR A 69 12.86 12.62 -0.63
C THR A 69 13.56 11.76 -1.70
N TYR A 70 13.48 10.43 -1.62
CA TYR A 70 14.37 9.53 -2.38
C TYR A 70 13.71 8.31 -3.04
N LEU A 71 12.37 8.18 -3.09
CA LEU A 71 11.76 7.10 -3.89
C LEU A 71 10.64 7.63 -4.80
N PRO A 72 10.88 7.73 -6.12
CA PRO A 72 9.94 8.38 -7.02
C PRO A 72 8.67 7.59 -7.36
N MET A 73 8.43 6.36 -6.87
CA MET A 73 7.32 5.54 -7.44
C MET A 73 6.56 4.55 -6.54
N CYS A 74 6.80 4.42 -5.24
CA CYS A 74 6.31 3.24 -4.52
C CYS A 74 5.52 3.57 -3.25
N PHE A 75 4.24 3.20 -3.23
CA PHE A 75 3.51 3.00 -1.99
C PHE A 75 4.16 1.82 -1.27
N PHE A 76 4.61 2.05 -0.03
CA PHE A 76 5.17 1.01 0.81
C PHE A 76 4.06 0.42 1.66
N VAL A 77 3.78 -0.85 1.47
CA VAL A 77 2.84 -1.56 2.32
C VAL A 77 3.63 -2.43 3.28
N LEU A 78 3.42 -2.24 4.58
CA LEU A 78 4.13 -2.94 5.65
C LEU A 78 3.23 -4.02 6.24
N TYR A 79 3.76 -5.22 6.38
CA TYR A 79 3.10 -6.28 7.14
C TYR A 79 4.10 -6.97 8.06
N SER A 80 3.66 -7.16 9.31
CA SER A 80 4.46 -7.72 10.40
C SER A 80 4.50 -9.24 10.36
#